data_AF-A0A0F2QX32-F1
#
_entry.id   AF-A0A0F2QX32-F1
#
_cell.length_a   1.000
_cell.length_b   1.000
_cell.length_c   1.000
_cell.angle_alpha   90.00
_cell.angle_beta   90.00
_cell.angle_gamma   90.00
#
_symmetry.space_group_name_H-M   'P 1'
#
loop_
_entity.id
_entity.type
_entity.pdbx_description
1 polymer ?
#
loop_
_entity_poly.entity_id
_entity_poly.type
_entity_poly.pdbx_seq_one_letter_code
_entity_poly.pdbx_strand_id
1 'polypeptide(L)'
;MSMPKDELQQELANAWGTYLAALGKSMALLEKNIDEAKEMAEICTDEWCVTTEHLFDDLNNALFSISEPRWSSNEQSQHLKDLKRRIYDIYVNYRGVYSKASQTA
;
A
#
# COMPACT_ATOMS: atom_id res chain seq x y z
N MET A 1 24.00 31.02 -4.34
CA MET A 1 22.86 31.03 -3.41
C MET A 1 21.73 30.30 -4.10
N SER A 2 21.16 29.27 -3.49
CA SER A 2 19.92 28.64 -3.97
C SER A 2 18.80 29.67 -3.93
N MET A 3 17.92 29.66 -4.93
CA MET A 3 16.74 30.51 -4.89
C MET A 3 15.77 29.94 -3.86
N PRO A 4 15.01 30.76 -3.10
CA PRO A 4 14.03 30.27 -2.12
C PRO A 4 13.02 29.26 -2.71
N LYS A 5 12.73 29.38 -4.01
CA LYS A 5 11.90 28.43 -4.75
C LYS A 5 12.51 27.02 -4.80
N ASP A 6 13.83 26.91 -4.94
CA ASP A 6 14.53 25.63 -5.08
C ASP A 6 14.51 24.87 -3.74
N GLU A 7 14.74 25.60 -2.63
CA GLU A 7 14.69 25.05 -1.27
C GLU A 7 13.27 24.56 -0.93
N LEU A 8 12.24 25.37 -1.21
CA LEU A 8 10.85 24.97 -1.01
C LEU A 8 10.47 23.76 -1.87
N GLN A 9 10.91 23.71 -3.13
CA GLN A 9 10.65 22.57 -4.00
C GLN A 9 11.34 21.30 -3.50
N GLN A 10 12.55 21.42 -2.98
CA GLN A 10 13.28 20.29 -2.43
C GLN A 10 12.58 19.69 -1.20
N GLU A 11 12.12 20.52 -0.26
CA GLU A 11 11.37 20.05 0.91
C GLU A 11 10.08 19.33 0.51
N LEU A 12 9.33 19.89 -0.44
CA LEU A 12 8.12 19.23 -0.96
C LEU A 12 8.45 17.89 -1.64
N ALA A 13 9.54 17.83 -2.41
CA ALA A 13 9.99 16.60 -3.05
C ALA A 13 10.39 15.51 -2.06
N ASN A 14 11.07 15.90 -0.99
CA ASN A 14 11.46 14.99 0.10
C ASN A 14 10.22 14.44 0.84
N ALA A 15 9.25 15.30 1.14
CA ALA A 15 8.02 14.91 1.82
C ALA A 15 7.20 13.93 0.96
N TRP A 16 7.08 14.19 -0.34
CA TRP A 16 6.41 13.29 -1.27
C TRP A 16 7.11 11.93 -1.39
N GLY A 17 8.45 11.93 -1.52
CA GLY A 17 9.22 10.68 -1.52
C GLY A 17 9.03 9.87 -0.23
N THR A 18 9.01 10.55 0.92
CA THR A 18 8.77 9.92 2.23
C THR A 18 7.37 9.32 2.32
N TYR A 19 6.36 10.02 1.82
CA TYR A 19 4.99 9.53 1.78
C TYR A 19 4.85 8.28 0.90
N LEU A 20 5.41 8.28 -0.32
CA LEU A 20 5.40 7.10 -1.18
C LEU A 20 6.13 5.91 -0.55
N ALA A 21 7.28 6.15 0.09
CA ALA A 21 8.01 5.11 0.80
C ALA A 21 7.20 4.54 1.97
N ALA A 22 6.45 5.36 2.69
CA ALA A 22 5.56 4.92 3.76
C ALA A 22 4.42 4.04 3.22
N LEU A 23 3.78 4.43 2.11
CA LEU A 23 2.77 3.61 1.43
C LEU A 23 3.34 2.24 1.04
N GLY A 24 4.52 2.22 0.42
CA GLY A 24 5.19 0.98 0.05
C GLY A 24 5.48 0.06 1.25
N LYS A 25 5.90 0.64 2.38
CA LYS A 25 6.13 -0.12 3.62
C LYS A 25 4.83 -0.67 4.21
N SER A 26 3.76 0.13 4.24
CA SER A 26 2.44 -0.31 4.72
C SER A 26 1.90 -1.47 3.90
N MET A 27 2.05 -1.42 2.57
CA MET A 27 1.67 -2.52 1.68
C MET A 27 2.51 -3.78 1.91
N ALA A 28 3.82 -3.64 2.10
CA ALA A 28 4.69 -4.78 2.40
C ALA A 28 4.34 -5.43 3.76
N LEU A 29 3.93 -4.64 4.75
CA LEU A 29 3.47 -5.15 6.03
C LEU A 29 2.14 -5.89 5.89
N LEU A 30 1.20 -5.35 5.12
CA LEU A 30 -0.08 -6.00 4.83
C LEU A 30 0.13 -7.36 4.14
N GLU A 31 0.97 -7.39 3.11
CA GLU A 31 1.32 -8.62 2.38
C GLU A 31 1.93 -9.67 3.32
N LYS A 32 2.88 -9.26 4.16
CA LYS A 32 3.47 -10.15 5.17
C LYS A 32 2.42 -10.73 6.12
N ASN A 33 1.50 -9.92 6.63
CA ASN A 33 0.43 -10.40 7.52
C ASN A 33 -0.50 -11.41 6.82
N ILE A 34 -0.79 -11.20 5.54
CA ILE A 34 -1.61 -12.14 4.73
C ILE A 34 -0.87 -13.46 4.54
N ASP A 35 0.43 -13.42 4.27
CA ASP A 35 1.24 -14.63 4.11
C ASP A 35 1.37 -15.40 5.44
N GLU A 36 1.54 -14.71 6.57
CA GLU A 36 1.51 -15.34 7.90
C GLU A 36 0.15 -15.99 8.20
N ALA A 37 -0.96 -15.31 7.87
CA ALA A 37 -2.31 -15.85 8.03
C ALA A 37 -2.59 -17.08 7.17
N LYS A 38 -1.92 -17.20 6.02
CA LYS A 38 -2.02 -18.38 5.14
C LYS A 38 -1.37 -19.62 5.75
N GLU A 39 -0.30 -19.44 6.53
CA GLU A 39 0.43 -20.53 7.19
C GLU A 39 -0.20 -20.92 8.54
N MET A 40 -0.95 -20.01 9.16
CA MET A 40 -1.54 -20.19 10.49
C MET A 40 -3.07 -20.17 10.42
N ALA A 41 -3.69 -21.35 10.45
CA ALA A 41 -5.15 -21.52 10.35
C ALA A 41 -5.95 -20.75 11.42
N GLU A 42 -5.37 -20.43 12.58
CA GLU A 42 -6.02 -19.69 13.66
C GLU A 42 -6.09 -18.17 13.44
N ILE A 43 -5.27 -17.59 12.55
CA ILE A 43 -5.23 -16.13 12.34
C ILE A 43 -6.43 -15.65 11.51
N CYS A 44 -6.93 -16.49 10.60
CA CYS A 44 -8.00 -16.12 9.69
C CYS A 44 -9.38 -16.25 10.35
N THR A 45 -9.67 -15.37 11.31
CA THR A 45 -11.01 -15.21 11.89
C THR A 45 -11.86 -14.26 11.04
N ASP A 46 -13.19 -14.31 11.16
CA ASP A 46 -14.10 -13.40 10.44
C ASP A 46 -13.77 -11.93 10.74
N GLU A 47 -13.43 -11.60 11.99
CA GLU A 47 -13.04 -10.24 12.41
C GLU A 47 -11.73 -9.80 11.75
N TRP A 48 -10.74 -10.70 11.69
CA TRP A 48 -9.47 -10.41 11.00
C TRP A 48 -9.71 -10.15 9.50
N CYS A 49 -10.60 -10.93 8.88
CA CYS A 49 -10.94 -10.75 7.46
C CYS A 49 -11.58 -9.39 7.19
N VAL A 50 -12.61 -9.03 7.95
CA VAL A 50 -13.30 -7.73 7.80
C VAL A 50 -12.34 -6.56 8.03
N THR A 51 -11.51 -6.65 9.07
CA THR A 51 -10.50 -5.61 9.36
C THR A 51 -9.48 -5.49 8.23
N THR A 52 -9.07 -6.62 7.65
CA THR A 52 -8.13 -6.65 6.53
C THR A 52 -8.76 -6.05 5.25
N GLU A 53 -10.04 -6.32 4.98
CA GLU A 53 -10.77 -5.70 3.86
C GLU A 53 -10.84 -4.17 4.02
N HIS A 54 -11.14 -3.66 5.21
CA HIS A 54 -11.12 -2.22 5.46
C HIS A 54 -9.73 -1.59 5.25
N LEU A 55 -8.67 -2.29 5.63
CA LEU A 55 -7.30 -1.87 5.36
C LEU A 55 -6.99 -1.78 3.86
N PHE A 56 -7.51 -2.71 3.05
CA PHE A 56 -7.41 -2.61 1.60
C PHE A 56 -8.12 -1.37 1.08
N ASP A 57 -9.34 -1.10 1.54
CA ASP A 57 -10.10 0.08 1.12
C ASP A 57 -9.37 1.37 1.47
N ASP A 58 -8.81 1.47 2.67
CA ASP A 58 -8.04 2.64 3.12
C ASP A 58 -6.78 2.86 2.27
N LEU A 59 -6.00 1.80 2.01
CA LEU A 59 -4.80 1.88 1.18
C LEU A 59 -5.14 2.18 -0.28
N ASN A 60 -6.23 1.60 -0.80
CA ASN A 60 -6.69 1.85 -2.15
C ASN A 60 -7.13 3.33 -2.28
N ASN A 61 -7.90 3.83 -1.32
CA ASN A 61 -8.26 5.25 -1.26
C ASN A 61 -7.02 6.13 -1.18
N ALA A 62 -6.03 5.81 -0.34
CA ALA A 62 -4.78 6.57 -0.26
C ALA A 62 -4.01 6.59 -1.60
N LEU A 63 -3.93 5.45 -2.30
CA LEU A 63 -3.20 5.37 -3.59
C LEU A 63 -3.90 6.07 -4.75
N PHE A 64 -5.23 6.03 -4.78
CA PHE A 64 -6.00 6.54 -5.92
C PHE A 64 -6.54 7.97 -5.72
N SER A 65 -6.62 8.46 -4.48
CA SER A 65 -7.00 9.85 -4.19
C SER A 65 -5.83 10.84 -4.30
N ILE A 66 -4.58 10.37 -4.20
CA ILE A 66 -3.43 11.27 -4.27
C ILE A 66 -3.18 11.76 -5.69
N SER A 67 -3.04 13.08 -5.81
CA SER A 67 -2.65 13.73 -7.05
C SER A 67 -1.14 13.82 -7.13
N GLU A 68 -0.57 13.22 -8.17
CA GLU A 68 0.88 13.26 -8.38
C GLU A 68 1.36 14.70 -8.63
N PRO A 69 2.36 15.21 -7.88
CA PRO A 69 2.93 16.54 -8.10
C PRO A 69 3.62 16.64 -9.46
N ARG A 70 3.50 17.77 -10.15
CA ARG A 70 4.14 17.98 -11.48
C ARG A 70 5.67 17.93 -11.48
N TRP A 71 6.29 18.09 -10.31
CA TRP A 71 7.73 18.08 -10.13
C TRP A 71 8.24 16.72 -9.63
N SER A 72 7.36 15.70 -9.54
CA SER A 72 7.77 14.34 -9.20
C SER A 72 8.83 13.83 -10.19
N SER A 73 9.78 13.06 -9.69
CA SER A 73 10.74 12.39 -10.56
C SER A 73 10.06 11.21 -11.29
N ASN A 74 10.58 10.84 -12.46
CA ASN A 74 10.11 9.65 -13.18
C ASN A 74 10.16 8.38 -12.33
N GLU A 75 11.14 8.28 -11.43
CA GLU A 75 11.26 7.17 -10.47
C GLU A 75 10.07 7.14 -9.50
N GLN A 76 9.71 8.29 -8.93
CA GLN A 76 8.54 8.41 -8.04
C GLN A 76 7.23 8.12 -8.79
N SER A 77 7.11 8.60 -10.04
CA SER A 77 5.97 8.30 -10.90
C SER A 77 5.82 6.80 -11.16
N GLN A 78 6.95 6.14 -11.46
CA GLN A 78 6.95 4.70 -11.69
C GLN A 78 6.63 3.95 -10.40
N HIS A 79 7.23 4.34 -9.29
CA HIS A 79 6.96 3.74 -7.98
C HIS A 79 5.47 3.83 -7.61
N LEU A 80 4.82 4.97 -7.81
CA LEU A 80 3.38 5.11 -7.58
C LEU A 80 2.55 4.17 -8.46
N LYS A 81 2.91 4.00 -9.74
CA LYS A 81 2.23 3.05 -10.64
C LYS A 81 2.40 1.62 -10.16
N ASP A 82 3.60 1.26 -9.71
CA ASP A 82 3.90 -0.07 -9.19
C ASP A 82 3.09 -0.35 -7.91
N LEU A 83 2.98 0.63 -7.00
CA LEU A 83 2.13 0.52 -5.81
C LEU A 83 0.66 0.33 -6.18
N LYS A 84 0.12 1.14 -7.12
CA LYS A 84 -1.26 0.99 -7.62
C LYS A 84 -1.53 -0.37 -8.22
N ARG A 85 -0.55 -0.99 -8.87
CA ARG A 85 -0.70 -2.35 -9.40
C ARG A 85 -0.65 -3.39 -8.29
N ARG A 86 0.36 -3.28 -7.41
CA ARG A 86 0.64 -4.25 -6.34
C ARG A 86 -0.51 -4.41 -5.37
N ILE A 87 -1.32 -3.38 -5.10
CA ILE A 87 -2.45 -3.52 -4.17
C ILE A 87 -3.50 -4.51 -4.68
N TYR A 88 -3.71 -4.58 -6.01
CA TYR A 88 -4.58 -5.58 -6.60
C TYR A 88 -4.00 -6.99 -6.45
N ASP A 89 -2.69 -7.14 -6.64
CA ASP A 89 -2.02 -8.45 -6.49
C ASP A 89 -2.14 -8.97 -5.05
N ILE A 90 -1.92 -8.10 -4.05
CA ILE A 90 -2.07 -8.43 -2.63
C ILE A 90 -3.53 -8.80 -2.32
N TYR A 91 -4.50 -8.06 -2.87
CA TYR A 91 -5.93 -8.35 -2.68
C TYR A 91 -6.32 -9.73 -3.25
N VAL A 92 -5.81 -10.09 -4.44
CA VAL A 92 -6.05 -11.41 -5.02
C VAL A 92 -5.47 -12.52 -4.14
N ASN A 93 -4.26 -12.34 -3.59
CA ASN A 93 -3.66 -13.29 -2.65
C ASN A 93 -4.54 -13.46 -1.39
N TYR A 94 -4.95 -12.34 -0.78
CA TYR A 94 -5.86 -12.33 0.37
C TYR A 94 -7.16 -13.10 0.10
N ARG A 95 -7.82 -12.86 -1.04
CA ARG A 95 -9.05 -13.59 -1.42
C ARG A 95 -8.82 -15.11 -1.50
N GLY A 96 -7.63 -15.53 -1.92
CA GLY A 96 -7.22 -16.93 -1.92
C GLY A 96 -7.07 -17.52 -0.51
N VAL A 97 -6.56 -16.74 0.45
CA VAL A 97 -6.48 -17.13 1.87
C VAL A 97 -7.88 -17.23 2.49
N TYR A 98 -8.71 -16.21 2.28
CA TYR A 98 -10.09 -16.17 2.77
C TYR A 98 -10.91 -17.37 2.29
N SER A 99 -10.87 -17.66 0.98
CA SER A 99 -11.60 -18.80 0.41
C SER A 99 -11.17 -20.15 0.97
N LYS A 100 -9.91 -20.30 1.40
CA LYS A 100 -9.44 -21.54 2.03
C LYS A 100 -9.92 -21.64 3.47
N ALA A 101 -9.82 -20.55 4.23
CA ALA A 101 -10.31 -20.50 5.60
C ALA A 101 -11.82 -20.80 5.66
N SER A 102 -12.62 -20.21 4.78
CA SER A 102 -14.08 -20.44 4.72
C SER A 102 -14.49 -21.86 4.30
N GLN A 103 -13.60 -22.63 3.67
CA GLN A 103 -13.85 -24.04 3.30
C GLN A 103 -13.45 -25.02 4.42
N THR A 104 -12.69 -24.55 5.41
CA THR A 104 -12.17 -25.37 6.52
C THR A 104 -13.00 -25.22 7.80
N ALA A 105 -13.92 -24.24 7.83
CA ALA A 105 -14.93 -24.02 8.86
C ALA A 105 -16.23 -24.77 8.55
#